data_AF-A0A2D7HZG8-F1
#
_entry.id   AF-A0A2D7HZG8-F1
#
_cell.length_a   1.000
_cell.length_b   1.000
_cell.length_c   1.000
_cell.angle_alpha   90.00
_cell.angle_beta   90.00
_cell.angle_gamma   90.00
#
_symmetry.space_group_name_H-M   'P 1'
#
loop_
_entity.id
_entity.type
_entity.pdbx_description
1 polymer ?
#
loop_
_entity_poly.entity_id
_entity_poly.type
_entity_poly.pdbx_seq_one_letter_code
_entity_poly.pdbx_strand_id
1 'polypeptide(L)'
;MLAFALLQLIGSVKTSRASKELTLKASLWRWGILALIYGVFFVWYGGSGEPISSQEAERYLSLAQARPVSEDNRDKTKRDRLVKLREFIAEDDGQEFVMVNLNVYREQPLYADGRAVIGSAQEAELEYQRRIVPHLFVRAIHPLLMVDPVFSFGGIGDFDRQDWSRITLVRYRSRRDFLDFILKTSWGEDVDHKWAALDRSHALAATPLISFATVRLVPLLFLIVIGLLLDRVSTRSHRVR
;
A
#
# COMPACT_ATOMS: atom_id res chain seq x y z
N MET A 1 7.18 39.35 -59.41
CA MET A 1 6.68 39.58 -58.03
C MET A 1 5.68 38.53 -57.54
N LEU A 2 4.62 38.19 -58.30
CA LEU A 2 3.61 37.21 -57.85
C LEU A 2 4.15 35.79 -57.54
N ALA A 3 5.06 35.25 -58.36
CA ALA A 3 5.62 33.91 -58.14
C ALA A 3 6.45 33.81 -56.84
N PHE A 4 7.13 34.89 -56.45
CA PHE A 4 7.92 34.95 -55.22
C PHE A 4 7.03 34.99 -53.97
N ALA A 5 5.94 35.75 -54.03
CA ALA A 5 4.94 35.81 -52.95
C ALA A 5 4.23 34.45 -52.76
N LEU A 6 3.93 33.73 -53.85
CA LEU A 6 3.31 32.41 -53.78
C LEU A 6 4.23 31.36 -53.12
N LEU A 7 5.53 31.38 -53.47
CA LEU A 7 6.54 30.49 -52.87
C LEU A 7 6.74 30.76 -51.38
N GLN A 8 6.72 32.02 -50.96
CA GLN A 8 6.79 32.40 -49.54
C GLN A 8 5.55 31.94 -48.76
N LEU A 9 4.35 32.04 -49.35
CA LEU A 9 3.11 31.59 -48.72
C LEU A 9 3.07 30.06 -48.56
N ILE A 10 3.46 29.32 -49.59
CA ILE A 10 3.54 27.85 -49.56
C ILE A 10 4.59 27.40 -48.53
N GLY A 11 5.75 28.07 -48.48
CA GLY A 11 6.79 27.83 -47.48
C GLY A 11 6.26 28.02 -46.05
N SER A 12 5.61 29.16 -45.79
CA SER A 12 5.01 29.53 -44.49
C SER A 12 3.96 28.51 -44.02
N VAL A 13 3.05 28.09 -44.91
CA VAL A 13 2.02 27.07 -44.61
C VAL A 13 2.65 25.72 -44.29
N LYS A 14 3.71 25.32 -45.00
CA LYS A 14 4.43 24.06 -44.77
C LYS A 14 5.15 24.05 -43.42
N THR A 15 5.79 25.15 -43.03
CA THR A 15 6.40 25.33 -41.70
C THR A 15 5.37 25.41 -40.57
N SER A 16 4.22 26.05 -40.80
CA SER A 16 3.10 26.07 -39.84
C SER A 16 2.50 24.69 -39.60
N ARG A 17 2.39 23.88 -40.66
CA ARG A 17 1.94 22.49 -40.56
C ARG A 17 2.96 21.59 -39.84
N ALA A 18 4.24 21.69 -40.21
CA ALA A 18 5.30 20.90 -39.58
C ALA A 18 5.47 21.21 -38.09
N SER A 19 5.35 22.48 -37.69
CA SER A 19 5.39 22.89 -36.28
C SER A 19 4.17 22.38 -35.48
N LYS A 20 2.96 22.44 -36.05
CA LYS A 20 1.76 21.82 -35.45
C LYS A 20 1.88 20.30 -35.32
N GLU A 21 2.46 19.62 -36.32
CA GLU A 21 2.70 18.17 -36.24
C GLU A 21 3.72 17.82 -35.16
N LEU A 22 4.77 18.62 -34.98
CA LEU A 22 5.77 18.42 -33.94
C LEU A 22 5.19 18.64 -32.54
N THR A 23 4.38 19.69 -32.33
CA THR A 23 3.73 19.94 -31.03
C THR A 23 2.70 18.88 -30.67
N LEU A 24 1.95 18.38 -31.66
CA LEU A 24 1.03 17.26 -31.49
C LEU A 24 1.79 15.99 -31.10
N LYS A 25 2.85 15.62 -31.83
CA LYS A 25 3.71 14.46 -31.49
C LYS A 25 4.28 14.58 -30.08
N ALA A 26 4.75 15.76 -29.69
CA ALA A 26 5.28 15.98 -28.35
C ALA A 26 4.21 15.83 -27.26
N SER A 27 2.98 16.30 -27.50
CA SER A 27 1.84 16.09 -26.59
C SER A 27 1.48 14.60 -26.49
N LEU A 28 1.38 13.90 -27.62
CA LEU A 28 1.12 12.46 -27.65
C LEU A 28 2.17 11.66 -26.85
N TRP A 29 3.45 11.98 -27.00
CA TRP A 29 4.51 11.34 -26.22
C TRP A 29 4.39 11.61 -24.72
N ARG A 30 4.11 12.87 -24.32
CA ARG A 30 3.88 13.21 -22.91
C ARG A 30 2.72 12.42 -22.31
N TRP A 31 1.57 12.43 -22.98
CA TRP A 31 0.40 11.68 -22.52
C TRP A 31 0.65 10.17 -22.52
N GLY A 32 1.38 9.65 -23.50
CA GLY A 32 1.83 8.25 -23.51
C GLY A 32 2.69 7.89 -22.31
N ILE A 33 3.65 8.73 -21.93
CA ILE A 33 4.50 8.52 -20.74
C ILE A 33 3.67 8.59 -19.46
N LEU A 34 2.79 9.58 -19.32
CA LEU A 34 1.92 9.71 -18.13
C LEU A 34 0.95 8.52 -18.02
N ALA A 35 0.39 8.06 -19.13
CA ALA A 35 -0.44 6.86 -19.18
C ALA A 35 0.35 5.60 -18.81
N LEU A 36 1.61 5.48 -19.27
CA LEU A 36 2.48 4.38 -18.88
C LEU A 36 2.79 4.39 -17.38
N ILE A 37 3.12 5.55 -16.81
CA ILE A 37 3.35 5.70 -15.36
C ILE A 37 2.11 5.27 -14.58
N TYR A 38 0.93 5.74 -15.00
CA TYR A 38 -0.32 5.34 -14.36
C TYR A 38 -0.60 3.83 -14.53
N GLY A 39 -0.33 3.26 -15.70
CA GLY A 39 -0.50 1.84 -15.97
C GLY A 39 0.38 0.98 -15.06
N VAL A 40 1.64 1.36 -14.88
CA VAL A 40 2.57 0.70 -13.93
C VAL A 40 2.03 0.80 -12.50
N PHE A 41 1.60 1.99 -12.07
CA PHE A 41 0.98 2.17 -10.76
C PHE A 41 -0.26 1.29 -10.60
N PHE A 42 -1.16 1.26 -11.59
CA PHE A 42 -2.41 0.52 -11.53
C PHE A 42 -2.17 -0.99 -11.39
N VAL A 43 -1.22 -1.53 -12.16
CA VAL A 43 -0.82 -2.94 -12.07
C VAL A 43 -0.14 -3.24 -10.72
N TRP A 44 0.76 -2.38 -10.25
CA TRP A 44 1.41 -2.55 -8.95
C TRP A 44 0.41 -2.49 -7.78
N TYR A 45 -0.48 -1.51 -7.80
CA TYR A 45 -1.46 -1.26 -6.74
C TYR A 45 -2.49 -2.40 -6.62
N GLY A 46 -2.86 -3.00 -7.76
CA GLY A 46 -3.64 -4.24 -7.88
C GLY A 46 -4.92 -4.23 -7.04
N GLY A 47 -5.25 -5.37 -6.44
CA GLY A 47 -6.41 -5.54 -5.55
C GLY A 47 -7.58 -6.32 -6.15
N SER A 48 -7.38 -6.90 -7.33
CA SER A 48 -8.38 -7.68 -8.08
C SER A 48 -7.72 -8.88 -8.74
N GLY A 49 -7.29 -9.85 -7.92
CA GLY A 49 -6.61 -11.06 -8.36
C GLY A 49 -7.47 -12.31 -8.22
N GLU A 50 -6.85 -13.45 -8.45
CA GLU A 50 -7.46 -14.75 -8.22
C GLU A 50 -7.26 -15.20 -6.75
N PRO A 51 -8.25 -15.91 -6.18
CA PRO A 51 -8.10 -16.57 -4.88
C PRO A 51 -6.86 -17.47 -4.78
N ILE A 52 -6.43 -17.73 -3.55
CA ILE A 52 -5.41 -18.73 -3.24
C ILE A 52 -5.87 -20.12 -3.72
N SER A 53 -5.08 -20.74 -4.59
CA SER A 53 -5.35 -22.11 -5.05
C SER A 53 -5.10 -23.14 -3.96
N SER A 54 -5.69 -24.33 -4.08
CA SER A 54 -5.47 -25.43 -3.13
C SER A 54 -3.99 -25.80 -2.98
N GLN A 55 -3.22 -25.77 -4.06
CA GLN A 55 -1.78 -26.03 -4.01
C GLN A 55 -1.03 -24.96 -3.22
N GLU A 56 -1.38 -23.69 -3.41
CA GLU A 56 -0.80 -22.59 -2.63
C GLU A 56 -1.19 -22.65 -1.16
N ALA A 57 -2.45 -23.02 -0.86
CA ALA A 57 -2.92 -23.21 0.51
C ALA A 57 -2.07 -24.24 1.25
N GLU A 58 -1.86 -25.43 0.67
CA GLU A 58 -1.01 -26.47 1.25
C GLU A 58 0.45 -25.99 1.44
N ARG A 59 0.97 -25.20 0.50
CA ARG A 59 2.28 -24.57 0.62
C ARG A 59 2.35 -23.58 1.79
N TYR A 60 1.33 -22.77 2.03
CA TYR A 60 1.30 -21.86 3.18
C TYR A 60 1.15 -22.60 4.50
N LEU A 61 0.31 -23.62 4.56
CA LEU A 61 0.11 -24.42 5.77
C LEU A 61 1.38 -25.17 6.17
N SER A 62 2.11 -25.74 5.21
CA SER A 62 3.40 -26.38 5.46
C SER A 62 4.47 -25.39 5.94
N LEU A 63 4.55 -24.19 5.34
CA LEU A 63 5.46 -23.12 5.81
C LEU A 63 5.13 -22.70 7.25
N ALA A 64 3.85 -22.54 7.59
CA ALA A 64 3.42 -22.22 8.94
C ALA A 64 3.71 -23.35 9.93
N GLN A 65 3.59 -24.61 9.51
CA GLN A 65 3.90 -25.78 10.32
C GLN A 65 5.42 -25.91 10.57
N ALA A 66 6.27 -25.51 9.63
CA ALA A 66 7.72 -25.57 9.82
C ALA A 66 8.24 -24.50 10.80
N ARG A 67 7.50 -23.41 11.01
CA ARG A 67 7.93 -22.32 11.89
C ARG A 67 7.78 -22.68 13.38
N PRO A 68 8.74 -22.27 14.22
CA PRO A 68 8.60 -22.38 15.67
C PRO A 68 7.41 -21.56 16.15
N VAL A 69 6.79 -22.02 17.23
CA VAL A 69 5.81 -21.24 17.97
C VAL A 69 6.60 -20.17 18.72
N SER A 70 6.55 -18.91 18.26
CA SER A 70 7.06 -17.80 19.08
C SER A 70 6.34 -17.80 20.42
N GLU A 71 7.11 -17.74 21.52
CA GLU A 71 6.61 -17.72 22.91
C GLU A 71 5.71 -16.51 23.17
N ASP A 72 5.92 -15.41 22.44
CA ASP A 72 5.20 -14.15 22.60
C ASP A 72 3.84 -14.10 21.87
N ASN A 73 3.52 -15.11 21.06
CA ASN A 73 2.21 -15.17 20.40
C ASN A 73 1.19 -15.84 21.31
N ARG A 74 0.22 -15.05 21.79
CA ARG A 74 -0.92 -15.46 22.64
C ARG A 74 -1.87 -16.51 22.05
N ASP A 75 -1.61 -17.00 20.84
CA ASP A 75 -2.33 -18.17 20.32
C ASP A 75 -1.82 -19.42 21.03
N LYS A 76 -2.71 -19.95 21.88
CA LYS A 76 -2.47 -20.96 22.93
C LYS A 76 -1.75 -22.21 22.44
N THR A 77 -1.88 -22.57 21.16
CA THR A 77 -1.18 -23.72 20.55
C THR A 77 -0.82 -23.51 19.08
N LYS A 78 0.17 -24.28 18.59
CA LYS A 78 0.48 -24.38 17.14
C LYS A 78 -0.73 -24.82 16.30
N ARG A 79 -1.59 -25.67 16.87
CA ARG A 79 -2.80 -26.17 16.22
C ARG A 79 -3.79 -25.03 15.96
N ASP A 80 -4.00 -24.15 16.94
CA ASP A 80 -4.92 -23.02 16.82
C ASP A 80 -4.49 -22.06 15.71
N ARG A 81 -3.17 -21.78 15.60
CA ARG A 81 -2.62 -20.95 14.50
C ARG A 81 -2.91 -21.55 13.13
N LEU A 82 -2.76 -22.87 12.98
CA LEU A 82 -3.03 -23.55 11.71
C LEU A 82 -4.53 -23.58 11.37
N VAL A 83 -5.41 -23.70 12.37
CA VAL A 83 -6.87 -23.62 12.14
C VAL A 83 -7.26 -22.23 11.65
N LYS A 84 -6.82 -21.17 12.35
CA LYS A 84 -7.06 -19.78 11.94
C LYS A 84 -6.49 -19.46 10.57
N LEU A 85 -5.31 -20.00 10.25
CA LEU A 85 -4.70 -19.82 8.93
C LEU A 85 -5.54 -20.51 7.83
N ARG A 86 -6.09 -21.70 8.09
CA ARG A 86 -7.00 -22.37 7.14
C ARG A 86 -8.27 -21.56 6.92
N GLU A 87 -8.89 -21.07 7.99
CA GLU A 87 -10.08 -20.21 7.91
C GLU A 87 -9.78 -18.95 7.12
N PHE A 88 -8.66 -18.28 7.42
CA PHE A 88 -8.24 -17.08 6.70
C PHE A 88 -8.03 -17.31 5.20
N ILE A 89 -7.44 -18.45 4.81
CA ILE A 89 -7.25 -18.84 3.40
C ILE A 89 -8.59 -19.21 2.75
N ALA A 90 -9.48 -19.89 3.47
CA ALA A 90 -10.78 -20.33 2.94
C ALA A 90 -11.68 -19.16 2.56
N GLU A 91 -11.56 -18.03 3.27
CA GLU A 91 -12.29 -16.80 2.97
C GLU A 91 -11.67 -15.99 1.81
N ASP A 92 -10.66 -16.52 1.10
CA ASP A 92 -10.01 -15.78 0.03
C ASP A 92 -10.86 -15.63 -1.24
N ASP A 93 -11.15 -14.38 -1.59
CA ASP A 93 -11.89 -13.96 -2.79
C ASP A 93 -10.97 -13.32 -3.85
N GLY A 94 -9.66 -13.31 -3.60
CA GLY A 94 -8.65 -12.71 -4.49
C GLY A 94 -8.64 -11.18 -4.48
N GLN A 95 -9.52 -10.54 -3.70
CA GLN A 95 -9.64 -9.09 -3.65
C GLN A 95 -8.74 -8.49 -2.55
N GLU A 96 -8.64 -7.15 -2.58
CA GLU A 96 -8.03 -6.39 -1.51
C GLU A 96 -8.83 -6.52 -0.20
N PHE A 97 -8.11 -6.58 0.93
CA PHE A 97 -8.72 -6.62 2.25
C PHE A 97 -8.03 -5.64 3.19
N VAL A 98 -8.64 -5.38 4.34
CA VAL A 98 -8.09 -4.48 5.38
C VAL A 98 -7.82 -5.27 6.64
N MET A 99 -6.63 -5.09 7.22
CA MET A 99 -6.35 -5.52 8.58
C MET A 99 -6.64 -4.35 9.53
N VAL A 100 -7.56 -4.54 10.47
CA VAL A 100 -7.79 -3.62 11.57
C VAL A 100 -6.93 -4.08 12.74
N ASN A 101 -5.94 -3.27 13.10
CA ASN A 101 -5.02 -3.53 14.19
C ASN A 101 -5.37 -2.62 15.36
N LEU A 102 -5.67 -3.23 16.50
CA LEU A 102 -5.97 -2.57 17.76
C LEU A 102 -4.78 -2.82 18.67
N ASN A 103 -4.07 -1.76 19.07
CA ASN A 103 -2.81 -1.87 19.80
C ASN A 103 -2.86 -1.06 21.09
N VAL A 104 -2.26 -1.62 22.15
CA VAL A 104 -1.86 -0.92 23.37
C VAL A 104 -0.36 -1.02 23.49
N TYR A 105 0.29 0.15 23.59
CA TYR A 105 1.73 0.24 23.74
C TYR A 105 2.11 0.23 25.21
N ARG A 106 3.27 -0.34 25.51
CA ARG A 106 3.92 -0.18 26.82
C ARG A 106 4.44 1.25 26.95
N GLU A 107 4.76 1.66 28.17
CA GLU A 107 5.53 2.89 28.39
C GLU A 107 7.00 2.69 27.97
N GLN A 108 7.58 1.55 28.37
CA GLN A 108 8.93 1.13 28.01
C GLN A 108 8.91 -0.20 27.27
N PRO A 109 9.74 -0.38 26.22
CA PRO A 109 9.77 -1.62 25.47
C PRO A 109 10.37 -2.74 26.32
N LEU A 110 9.78 -3.94 26.23
CA LEU A 110 10.24 -5.12 26.95
C LEU A 110 10.66 -6.21 25.96
N TYR A 111 11.96 -6.35 25.72
CA TYR A 111 12.48 -7.41 24.85
C TYR A 111 12.65 -8.71 25.64
N ALA A 112 12.34 -9.84 24.99
CA ALA A 112 12.41 -11.17 25.60
C ALA A 112 13.82 -11.57 26.07
N ASP A 113 14.85 -11.06 25.40
CA ASP A 113 16.28 -11.26 25.74
C ASP A 113 16.79 -10.26 26.80
N GLY A 114 15.94 -9.35 27.28
CA GLY A 114 16.28 -8.33 28.27
C GLY A 114 17.09 -7.14 27.72
N ARG A 115 17.29 -7.04 26.40
CA ARG A 115 18.05 -5.91 25.84
C ARG A 115 17.31 -4.58 26.02
N ALA A 116 18.01 -3.56 26.48
CA ALA A 116 17.47 -2.21 26.61
C ALA A 116 18.02 -1.29 25.50
N VAL A 117 17.74 -1.64 24.25
CA VAL A 117 18.34 -0.98 23.07
C VAL A 117 17.62 0.31 22.68
N ILE A 118 16.36 0.49 23.11
CA ILE A 118 15.50 1.61 22.71
C ILE A 118 14.79 2.19 23.94
N GLY A 119 14.70 3.52 24.02
CA GLY A 119 14.24 4.24 25.22
C GLY A 119 12.73 4.30 25.39
N SER A 120 11.95 4.09 24.33
CA SER A 120 10.48 4.15 24.38
C SER A 120 9.79 3.14 23.47
N ALA A 121 8.53 2.79 23.77
CA ALA A 121 7.74 1.92 22.91
C ALA A 121 7.46 2.55 21.53
N GLN A 122 7.37 3.87 21.46
CA GLN A 122 7.18 4.61 20.21
C GLN A 122 8.40 4.50 19.31
N GLU A 123 9.60 4.64 19.86
CA GLU A 123 10.86 4.44 19.11
C GLU A 123 11.00 2.98 18.66
N ALA A 124 10.58 2.01 19.49
CA ALA A 124 10.61 0.60 19.11
C ALA A 124 9.62 0.32 17.96
N GLU A 125 8.40 0.84 18.03
CA GLU A 125 7.44 0.76 16.93
C GLU A 125 7.98 1.43 15.65
N LEU A 126 8.66 2.57 15.76
CA LEU A 126 9.25 3.25 14.61
C LEU A 126 10.37 2.42 13.97
N GLU A 127 11.24 1.81 14.77
CA GLU A 127 12.31 0.95 14.26
C GLU A 127 11.75 -0.31 13.60
N TYR A 128 10.71 -0.92 14.18
CA TYR A 128 9.95 -1.98 13.53
C TYR A 128 9.40 -1.55 12.16
N GLN A 129 8.72 -0.40 12.11
CA GLN A 129 8.16 0.12 10.87
C GLN A 129 9.24 0.39 9.82
N ARG A 130 10.37 0.98 10.21
CA ARG A 130 11.51 1.25 9.32
C ARG A 130 11.99 -0.01 8.62
N ARG A 131 12.01 -1.14 9.32
CA ARG A 131 12.44 -2.44 8.79
C ARG A 131 11.41 -3.08 7.86
N ILE A 132 10.13 -3.01 8.20
CA ILE A 132 9.10 -3.73 7.43
C ILE A 132 8.53 -2.95 6.25
N VAL A 133 8.55 -1.61 6.29
CA VAL A 133 7.89 -0.75 5.28
C VAL A 133 8.36 -1.03 3.84
N PRO A 134 9.67 -1.25 3.55
CA PRO A 134 10.10 -1.61 2.21
C PRO A 134 9.43 -2.90 1.70
N HIS A 135 9.28 -3.91 2.56
CA HIS A 135 8.65 -5.19 2.22
C HIS A 135 7.13 -5.05 2.01
N LEU A 136 6.49 -4.15 2.77
CA LEU A 136 5.08 -3.80 2.60
C LEU A 136 4.86 -3.06 1.27
N PHE A 137 5.71 -2.07 0.96
CA PHE A 137 5.58 -1.22 -0.22
C PHE A 137 5.68 -2.02 -1.52
N VAL A 138 6.62 -2.96 -1.63
CA VAL A 138 6.74 -3.83 -2.82
C VAL A 138 5.44 -4.60 -3.11
N ARG A 139 4.60 -4.81 -2.09
CA ARG A 139 3.31 -5.52 -2.18
C ARG A 139 2.10 -4.58 -2.19
N ALA A 140 2.31 -3.27 -2.31
CA ALA A 140 1.28 -2.24 -2.19
C ALA A 140 0.45 -2.35 -0.89
N ILE A 141 1.10 -2.79 0.20
CA ILE A 141 0.53 -2.83 1.54
C ILE A 141 0.85 -1.49 2.21
N HIS A 142 -0.17 -0.78 2.67
CA HIS A 142 0.01 0.53 3.30
C HIS A 142 -1.13 0.85 4.27
N PRO A 143 -0.88 1.71 5.28
CA PRO A 143 -1.94 2.22 6.12
C PRO A 143 -2.92 3.05 5.29
N LEU A 144 -4.21 2.91 5.61
CA LEU A 144 -5.30 3.75 5.14
C LEU A 144 -5.63 4.81 6.18
N LEU A 145 -5.62 4.40 7.45
CA LEU A 145 -5.96 5.24 8.58
C LEU A 145 -5.21 4.77 9.82
N MET A 146 -4.70 5.74 10.58
CA MET A 146 -4.16 5.55 11.92
C MET A 146 -4.83 6.56 12.84
N VAL A 147 -5.38 6.11 13.96
CA VAL A 147 -6.02 6.97 14.95
C VAL A 147 -5.62 6.59 16.35
N ASP A 148 -5.47 7.60 17.19
CA ASP A 148 -5.26 7.47 18.63
C ASP A 148 -6.60 7.82 19.31
N PRO A 149 -7.30 6.84 19.90
CA PRO A 149 -8.59 7.09 20.54
C PRO A 149 -8.45 8.12 21.67
N VAL A 150 -9.20 9.22 21.56
CA VAL A 150 -9.14 10.31 22.56
C VAL A 150 -10.23 10.17 23.62
N PHE A 151 -11.42 9.71 23.22
CA PHE A 151 -12.58 9.62 24.10
C PHE A 151 -13.52 8.51 23.66
N SER A 152 -14.20 7.87 24.62
CA SER A 152 -15.26 6.89 24.38
C SER A 152 -16.57 7.43 24.94
N PHE A 153 -17.59 7.55 24.08
CA PHE A 153 -18.92 8.02 24.47
C PHE A 153 -19.77 6.95 25.17
N GLY A 154 -19.44 5.67 25.01
CA GLY A 154 -20.21 4.54 25.55
C GLY A 154 -20.38 3.40 24.54
N GLY A 155 -21.01 2.30 24.95
CA GLY A 155 -21.31 1.13 24.13
C GLY A 155 -22.63 0.49 24.55
N ILE A 156 -23.21 -0.35 23.67
CA ILE A 156 -24.40 -1.14 23.97
C ILE A 156 -23.96 -2.59 24.26
N GLY A 157 -24.49 -3.18 25.34
CA GLY A 157 -24.13 -4.51 25.82
C GLY A 157 -22.96 -4.51 26.82
N ASP A 158 -22.57 -5.70 27.27
CA ASP A 158 -21.42 -5.89 28.17
C ASP A 158 -20.13 -5.73 27.39
N PHE A 159 -19.73 -4.47 27.18
CA PHE A 159 -18.48 -4.13 26.51
C PHE A 159 -17.52 -3.48 27.50
N ASP A 160 -16.52 -4.24 27.93
CA ASP A 160 -15.43 -3.68 28.71
C ASP A 160 -14.69 -2.66 27.86
N ARG A 161 -14.56 -1.44 28.39
CA ARG A 161 -13.78 -0.38 27.75
C ARG A 161 -12.35 -0.89 27.52
N GLN A 162 -11.96 -0.94 26.27
CA GLN A 162 -10.60 -1.24 25.89
C GLN A 162 -9.86 0.07 25.63
N ASP A 163 -8.92 0.43 26.50
CA ASP A 163 -8.04 1.59 26.34
C ASP A 163 -6.98 1.31 25.25
N TRP A 164 -7.44 1.19 24.01
CA TRP A 164 -6.57 1.08 22.84
C TRP A 164 -5.74 2.35 22.68
N SER A 165 -4.42 2.21 22.63
CA SER A 165 -3.52 3.35 22.35
C SER A 165 -3.57 3.76 20.89
N ARG A 166 -3.74 2.79 19.97
CA ARG A 166 -3.77 3.04 18.53
C ARG A 166 -4.65 2.04 17.79
N ILE A 167 -5.44 2.55 16.86
CA ILE A 167 -6.18 1.77 15.87
C ILE A 167 -5.59 2.05 14.50
N THR A 168 -5.26 1.01 13.73
CA THR A 168 -4.66 1.14 12.41
C THR A 168 -5.35 0.23 11.41
N LEU A 169 -5.84 0.83 10.32
CA LEU A 169 -6.38 0.13 9.17
C LEU A 169 -5.28 0.03 8.13
N VAL A 170 -4.83 -1.19 7.84
CA VAL A 170 -3.80 -1.46 6.82
C VAL A 170 -4.46 -2.16 5.64
N ARG A 171 -4.35 -1.58 4.45
CA ARG A 171 -4.76 -2.22 3.22
C ARG A 171 -3.75 -3.27 2.81
N TYR A 172 -4.24 -4.44 2.41
CA TYR A 172 -3.47 -5.46 1.73
C TYR A 172 -4.02 -5.69 0.33
N ARG A 173 -3.13 -5.74 -0.66
CA ARG A 173 -3.48 -5.98 -2.06
C ARG A 173 -4.11 -7.37 -2.28
N SER A 174 -3.73 -8.37 -1.50
CA SER A 174 -4.30 -9.72 -1.51
C SER A 174 -3.93 -10.49 -0.24
N ARG A 175 -4.70 -11.54 0.11
CA ARG A 175 -4.30 -12.48 1.19
C ARG A 175 -2.99 -13.19 0.85
N ARG A 176 -2.74 -13.48 -0.43
CA ARG A 176 -1.47 -14.02 -0.93
C ARG A 176 -0.28 -13.14 -0.55
N ASP A 177 -0.35 -11.83 -0.77
CA ASP A 177 0.71 -10.88 -0.40
C ASP A 177 0.94 -10.84 1.11
N PHE A 178 -0.13 -10.90 1.92
CA PHE A 178 -0.02 -10.99 3.37
C PHE A 178 0.70 -12.27 3.80
N LEU A 179 0.29 -13.44 3.29
CA LEU A 179 0.91 -14.71 3.64
C LEU A 179 2.37 -14.79 3.19
N ASP A 180 2.68 -14.26 2.01
CA ASP A 180 4.07 -14.14 1.56
C ASP A 180 4.88 -13.24 2.48
N PHE A 181 4.32 -12.11 2.91
CA PHE A 181 4.95 -11.21 3.87
C PHE A 181 5.20 -11.91 5.21
N ILE A 182 4.20 -12.54 5.82
CA ILE A 182 4.35 -13.13 7.15
C ILE A 182 5.09 -14.48 7.16
N LEU A 183 5.00 -15.31 6.11
CA LEU A 183 5.52 -16.70 6.10
C LEU A 183 6.79 -16.90 5.26
N LYS A 184 7.04 -16.11 4.22
CA LYS A 184 8.27 -16.24 3.41
C LYS A 184 9.38 -15.31 3.85
N THR A 185 9.04 -14.15 4.41
CA THR A 185 10.05 -13.23 4.95
C THR A 185 10.60 -13.79 6.25
N SER A 186 11.91 -13.99 6.32
CA SER A 186 12.59 -14.26 7.59
C SER A 186 12.67 -12.94 8.33
N TRP A 187 11.83 -12.78 9.34
CA TRP A 187 11.81 -11.57 10.13
C TRP A 187 12.94 -11.52 11.17
N GLY A 188 13.58 -12.65 11.51
CA GLY A 188 14.64 -12.68 12.52
C GLY A 188 14.28 -11.84 13.76
N GLU A 189 15.21 -11.02 14.20
CA GLU A 189 15.02 -10.05 15.28
C GLU A 189 14.29 -8.75 14.84
N ASP A 190 13.97 -8.59 13.55
CA ASP A 190 13.39 -7.35 13.00
C ASP A 190 11.95 -7.09 13.46
N VAL A 191 11.23 -8.13 13.88
CA VAL A 191 9.88 -8.03 14.45
C VAL A 191 9.89 -7.90 15.97
N ASP A 192 11.02 -8.12 16.65
CA ASP A 192 11.08 -8.10 18.11
C ASP A 192 10.72 -6.72 18.67
N HIS A 193 11.08 -5.68 17.94
CA HIS A 193 10.71 -4.30 18.26
C HIS A 193 9.18 -4.11 18.36
N LYS A 194 8.40 -4.81 17.52
CA LYS A 194 6.93 -4.77 17.56
C LYS A 194 6.41 -5.39 18.85
N TRP A 195 6.91 -6.59 19.17
CA TRP A 195 6.48 -7.33 20.35
C TRP A 195 6.92 -6.65 21.64
N ALA A 196 8.13 -6.10 21.67
CA ALA A 196 8.65 -5.33 22.77
C ALA A 196 7.84 -4.05 23.03
N ALA A 197 7.37 -3.37 21.98
CA ALA A 197 6.55 -2.17 22.11
C ALA A 197 5.12 -2.43 22.61
N LEU A 198 4.54 -3.60 22.32
CA LEU A 198 3.11 -3.87 22.52
C LEU A 198 2.78 -4.63 23.80
N ASP A 199 2.01 -4.02 24.69
CA ASP A 199 1.42 -4.72 25.83
C ASP A 199 0.31 -5.69 25.38
N ARG A 200 -0.64 -5.17 24.60
CA ARG A 200 -1.70 -5.97 24.01
C ARG A 200 -2.04 -5.53 22.60
N SER A 201 -2.48 -6.49 21.79
CA SER A 201 -2.82 -6.28 20.40
C SER A 201 -3.88 -7.27 19.95
N HIS A 202 -4.78 -6.80 19.10
CA HIS A 202 -5.75 -7.61 18.39
C HIS A 202 -5.77 -7.20 16.91
N ALA A 203 -5.67 -8.16 16.02
CA ALA A 203 -5.75 -7.93 14.58
C ALA A 203 -6.90 -8.75 14.00
N LEU A 204 -7.72 -8.11 13.17
CA LEU A 204 -8.82 -8.74 12.46
C LEU A 204 -8.75 -8.38 10.97
N ALA A 205 -8.98 -9.37 10.13
CA ALA A 205 -9.14 -9.16 8.70
C ALA A 205 -10.59 -8.77 8.39
N ALA A 206 -10.76 -7.76 7.56
CA ALA A 206 -12.06 -7.23 7.19
C ALA A 206 -12.13 -6.96 5.68
N THR A 207 -13.28 -7.26 5.10
CA THR A 207 -13.61 -6.86 3.73
C THR A 207 -14.14 -5.43 3.75
N PRO A 208 -13.55 -4.50 2.99
CA PRO A 208 -14.03 -3.13 2.95
C PRO A 208 -15.38 -3.04 2.23
N LEU A 209 -16.40 -2.51 2.91
CA LEU A 209 -17.73 -2.28 2.32
C LEU A 209 -17.77 -1.11 1.34
N ILE A 210 -16.82 -0.16 1.50
CA ILE A 210 -16.66 0.99 0.63
C ILE A 210 -15.34 0.83 -0.11
N SER A 211 -15.38 0.94 -1.43
CA SER A 211 -14.21 0.83 -2.28
C SER A 211 -13.19 1.93 -1.99
N PHE A 212 -11.90 1.57 -1.94
CA PHE A 212 -10.79 2.52 -1.94
C PHE A 212 -10.44 3.01 -3.35
N ALA A 213 -11.42 3.08 -4.26
CA ALA A 213 -11.26 3.62 -5.61
C ALA A 213 -10.61 5.01 -5.60
N THR A 214 -10.90 5.83 -4.58
CA THR A 214 -10.32 7.16 -4.40
C THR A 214 -8.78 7.15 -4.40
N VAL A 215 -8.14 6.11 -3.84
CA VAL A 215 -6.68 6.00 -3.82
C VAL A 215 -6.10 5.81 -5.23
N ARG A 216 -6.84 5.15 -6.12
CA ARG A 216 -6.47 4.99 -7.53
C ARG A 216 -6.77 6.26 -8.34
N LEU A 217 -7.84 6.98 -7.99
CA LEU A 217 -8.25 8.20 -8.69
C LEU A 217 -7.31 9.38 -8.45
N VAL A 218 -6.76 9.55 -7.24
CA VAL A 218 -5.90 10.71 -6.93
C VAL A 218 -4.64 10.77 -7.81
N PRO A 219 -3.84 9.69 -7.96
CA PRO A 219 -2.70 9.69 -8.88
C PRO A 219 -3.10 9.91 -10.34
N LEU A 220 -4.23 9.34 -10.78
CA LEU A 220 -4.75 9.56 -12.13
C LEU A 220 -5.03 11.05 -12.38
N LEU A 221 -5.81 11.67 -11.50
CA LEU A 221 -6.16 13.09 -11.59
C LEU A 221 -4.92 13.97 -11.52
N PHE A 222 -3.98 13.65 -10.63
CA PHE A 222 -2.71 14.36 -10.50
C PHE A 222 -1.89 14.31 -11.81
N LEU A 223 -1.77 13.14 -12.43
CA LEU A 223 -1.09 12.99 -13.73
C LEU A 223 -1.81 13.73 -14.86
N ILE A 224 -3.14 13.77 -14.84
CA ILE A 224 -3.93 14.58 -15.79
C ILE A 224 -3.61 16.07 -15.62
N VAL A 225 -3.61 16.58 -14.37
CA VAL A 225 -3.27 17.99 -14.11
C VAL A 225 -1.85 18.31 -14.58
N ILE A 226 -0.88 17.44 -14.32
CA ILE A 226 0.50 17.60 -14.82
C ILE A 226 0.51 17.65 -16.35
N GLY A 227 -0.16 16.72 -17.02
CA GLY A 227 -0.23 16.69 -18.49
C GLY A 227 -0.79 17.98 -19.07
N LEU A 228 -1.89 18.49 -18.50
CA LEU A 228 -2.51 19.75 -18.91
C LEU A 228 -1.58 20.96 -18.68
N LEU A 229 -0.88 21.01 -17.54
CA LEU A 229 0.07 22.09 -17.25
C LEU A 229 1.26 22.08 -18.21
N LEU A 230 1.81 20.90 -18.52
CA LEU A 230 2.91 20.74 -19.47
C LEU A 230 2.51 21.16 -20.89
N ASP A 231 1.31 20.78 -21.33
CA ASP A 231 0.77 21.22 -22.63
C ASP A 231 0.52 22.73 -22.65
N ARG A 232 0.06 23.31 -21.54
CA ARG A 232 -0.15 24.76 -21.42
C ARG A 232 1.18 25.53 -21.53
N VAL A 233 2.25 25.04 -20.90
CA VAL A 233 3.58 25.67 -20.97
C VAL A 233 4.18 25.51 -22.37
N SER A 234 4.11 24.32 -22.95
CA SER A 234 4.63 24.03 -24.30
C SER A 234 3.94 24.89 -25.37
N THR A 235 2.63 25.09 -25.27
CA THR A 235 1.89 25.94 -26.23
C THR A 235 2.19 27.43 -26.07
N ARG A 236 2.54 27.91 -24.86
CA ARG A 236 3.00 29.31 -24.66
C ARG A 236 4.37 29.55 -25.27
N SER A 237 5.33 28.66 -25.05
CA SER A 237 6.70 28.80 -25.58
C SER A 237 6.73 28.85 -27.11
N HIS A 238 5.78 28.21 -27.79
CA HIS A 238 5.63 28.25 -29.25
C HIS A 238 4.89 29.48 -29.80
N ARG A 239 4.20 30.28 -28.98
CA ARG A 239 3.57 31.54 -29.43
C ARG A 239 4.49 32.77 -29.30
N VAL A 240 5.54 32.66 -28.47
CA VAL A 240 6.46 33.76 -28.17
C VAL A 240 7.71 33.71 -29.08
N ARG A 241 7.90 32.64 -29.85
CA ARG A 241 8.90 32.50 -30.91
C ARG A 241 8.23 32.61 -32.27
#